data_AF-V7D554-F1
#
_entry.id   AF-V7D554-F1
#
_cell.length_a   1.000
_cell.length_b   1.000
_cell.length_c   1.000
_cell.angle_alpha   90.00
_cell.angle_beta   90.00
_cell.angle_gamma   90.00
#
_symmetry.space_group_name_H-M   'P 1'
#
loop_
_entity.id
_entity.type
_entity.pdbx_description
1 polymer ?
#
loop_
_entity_poly.entity_id
_entity_poly.type
_entity_poly.pdbx_seq_one_letter_code
_entity_poly.pdbx_strand_id
1 'polypeptide(L)'
;EGLPLSDALEAGQLVTPVSLRLLRAGEQSGNLGEMLERCADFHDQEIGRWVEWFVKLFEPLLMTFIGLLIGLIVILMYMPIFELASSIH
;
A
#
# COMPACT_ATOMS: atom_id res chain seq x y z
N GLU A 1 -20.43 28.21 20.05
CA GLU A 1 -20.74 26.79 20.24
C GLU A 1 -19.42 26.06 20.46
N GLY A 2 -19.21 25.46 21.63
CA GLY A 2 -17.93 24.85 22.02
C GLY A 2 -18.03 23.34 22.06
N LEU A 3 -18.23 22.72 20.90
CA LEU A 3 -18.19 21.26 20.78
C LEU A 3 -16.72 20.79 20.86
N PRO A 4 -16.44 19.67 21.54
CA PRO A 4 -15.12 19.05 21.52
C PRO A 4 -14.70 18.74 20.07
N LEU A 5 -13.44 18.96 19.74
CA LEU A 5 -12.87 18.63 18.45
C LEU A 5 -13.02 17.13 18.17
N SER A 6 -12.87 16.29 19.19
CA SER A 6 -13.05 14.84 19.06
C SER A 6 -14.46 14.47 18.55
N ASP A 7 -15.50 15.11 19.07
CA ASP A 7 -16.89 14.86 18.68
C ASP A 7 -17.19 15.42 17.28
N ALA A 8 -16.62 16.58 16.93
CA ALA A 8 -16.75 17.16 15.59
C ALA A 8 -16.09 16.28 14.51
N LEU A 9 -14.91 15.72 14.81
CA LEU A 9 -14.19 14.82 13.90
C LEU A 9 -14.83 13.43 13.82
N GLU A 10 -15.40 12.92 14.93
CA GLU A 10 -16.16 11.67 14.94
C GLU A 10 -17.43 11.79 14.08
N ALA A 11 -18.17 12.90 14.21
CA ALA A 11 -19.36 13.16 13.39
C ALA A 11 -19.05 13.18 11.88
N GLY A 12 -17.86 13.67 11.51
CA GLY A 12 -17.36 13.66 10.14
C GLY A 12 -16.77 12.33 9.67
N GLN A 13 -16.65 11.31 10.53
CA GLN A 13 -15.91 10.06 10.27
C GLN A 13 -14.48 10.30 9.76
N LEU A 14 -13.85 11.39 10.20
CA LEU A 14 -12.51 11.81 9.75
C LEU A 14 -11.39 11.22 10.61
N VAL A 15 -11.72 10.41 11.61
CA VAL A 15 -10.78 9.85 12.59
C VAL A 15 -10.98 8.36 12.77
N THR A 16 -9.87 7.65 12.94
CA THR A 16 -9.91 6.22 13.32
C THR A 16 -10.30 6.07 14.78
N PRO A 17 -10.77 4.87 15.22
CA PRO A 17 -11.07 4.61 16.63
C PRO A 17 -9.86 4.84 17.56
N VAL A 18 -8.65 4.67 17.04
CA VAL A 18 -7.40 4.93 17.78
C VAL A 18 -7.17 6.43 17.91
N SER A 19 -7.25 7.18 16.80
CA SER A 19 -7.09 8.63 16.80
C SER A 19 -8.15 9.32 17.66
N LEU A 20 -9.40 8.84 17.64
CA LEU A 20 -10.48 9.38 18.48
C LEU A 20 -10.17 9.27 19.98
N ARG A 21 -9.60 8.15 20.42
CA ARG A 21 -9.21 7.95 21.83
C ARG A 21 -8.07 8.87 22.24
N LEU A 22 -7.09 9.06 21.36
CA LEU A 22 -5.98 9.99 21.58
C LEU A 22 -6.48 11.44 21.68
N LEU A 23 -7.37 11.85 20.76
CA LEU A 23 -7.98 13.18 20.78
C LEU A 23 -8.75 13.44 22.08
N ARG A 24 -9.62 12.50 22.50
CA ARG A 24 -10.36 12.61 23.77
C ARG A 24 -9.43 12.71 24.98
N ALA A 25 -8.35 11.93 25.01
CA ALA A 25 -7.35 12.01 26.07
C ALA A 25 -6.61 13.35 26.06
N GLY A 26 -6.29 13.88 24.88
CA GLY A 26 -5.65 15.18 24.68
C GLY A 26 -6.52 16.35 25.10
N GLU A 27 -7.82 16.30 24.82
CA GLU A 27 -8.78 17.31 25.28
C GLU A 27 -8.94 17.33 26.80
N GLN A 28 -9.02 16.15 27.43
CA GLN A 28 -9.14 16.05 28.90
C GLN A 28 -7.86 16.47 29.63
N SER A 29 -6.69 16.24 29.04
CA SER A 29 -5.39 16.56 29.62
C SER A 29 -4.85 17.94 29.22
N GLY A 30 -5.54 18.65 28.32
CA GLY A 30 -5.07 19.92 27.76
C GLY A 30 -3.88 19.79 26.80
N ASN A 31 -3.56 18.57 26.35
CA ASN A 31 -2.41 18.26 25.50
C ASN A 31 -2.82 17.75 24.11
N LEU A 32 -3.78 18.45 23.50
CA LEU A 32 -4.35 18.09 22.19
C LEU A 32 -3.32 18.10 21.06
N GLY A 33 -2.35 19.01 21.09
CA GLY A 33 -1.31 19.13 20.08
C GLY A 33 -0.45 17.87 19.98
N GLU A 34 0.06 17.37 21.11
CA GLU A 34 0.86 16.14 21.13
C GLU A 34 0.03 14.92 20.72
N MET A 35 -1.25 14.86 21.11
CA MET A 35 -2.12 13.75 20.70
C MET A 35 -2.43 13.75 19.20
N LEU A 36 -2.56 14.93 18.58
CA LEU A 36 -2.70 15.08 17.13
C LEU A 36 -1.43 14.62 16.39
N GLU A 37 -0.24 14.96 16.90
CA GLU A 37 1.04 14.49 16.35
C GLU A 37 1.12 12.96 16.39
N ARG A 38 0.77 12.34 17.51
CA ARG A 38 0.68 10.86 17.61
C ARG A 38 -0.35 10.25 16.66
N CYS A 39 -1.45 10.95 16.37
CA CYS A 39 -2.43 10.49 15.38
C CYS A 39 -1.87 10.51 13.96
N ALA A 40 -1.09 11.54 13.61
CA ALA A 40 -0.39 11.66 12.34
C ALA A 40 0.66 10.54 12.20
N ASP A 41 1.50 10.35 13.21
CA ASP A 41 2.50 9.27 13.24
C ASP A 41 1.86 7.89 13.04
N PHE A 42 0.69 7.66 13.66
CA PHE A 42 -0.05 6.42 13.47
C PHE A 42 -0.50 6.21 12.02
N HIS A 43 -1.04 7.25 11.38
CA HIS A 43 -1.46 7.17 9.97
C HIS A 43 -0.27 6.98 9.04
N ASP A 44 0.83 7.71 9.25
CA ASP A 44 2.04 7.57 8.44
C ASP A 44 2.63 6.17 8.55
N GLN A 45 2.61 5.59 9.76
CA GLN A 45 3.03 4.20 9.96
C GLN A 45 2.12 3.18 9.28
N GLU A 46 0.80 3.41 9.27
CA GLU A 46 -0.17 2.54 8.61
C GLU A 46 -0.04 2.60 7.09
N ILE A 47 0.08 3.81 6.53
CA ILE A 47 0.34 4.06 5.12
C ILE A 47 1.67 3.44 4.71
N GLY A 48 2.74 3.67 5.49
CA GLY A 48 4.06 3.11 5.22
C GLY A 48 4.03 1.58 5.15
N ARG A 49 3.29 0.93 6.05
CA ARG A 49 3.11 -0.53 6.04
C ARG A 49 2.35 -0.99 4.80
N TRP A 50 1.28 -0.29 4.44
CA TRP A 50 0.52 -0.57 3.23
C TRP A 50 1.39 -0.48 1.97
N VAL A 51 2.21 0.56 1.88
CA VAL A 51 3.15 0.74 0.77
C VAL A 51 4.19 -0.38 0.74
N GLU A 52 4.75 -0.76 1.89
CA GLU A 52 5.72 -1.85 1.95
C GLU A 52 5.13 -3.19 1.48
N TRP A 53 3.92 -3.51 1.95
CA TRP A 53 3.18 -4.70 1.51
C TRP A 53 2.86 -4.66 0.02
N PHE A 54 2.45 -3.50 -0.49
CA PHE A 54 2.19 -3.30 -1.91
C PHE A 54 3.45 -3.57 -2.75
N VAL A 55 4.59 -2.99 -2.37
CA VAL A 55 5.88 -3.19 -3.07
C VAL A 55 6.31 -4.65 -3.01
N LYS A 56 6.20 -5.29 -1.84
CA LYS A 56 6.52 -6.72 -1.65
C LYS A 56 5.71 -7.65 -2.55
N LEU A 57 4.47 -7.30 -2.86
CA LEU A 57 3.63 -8.08 -3.78
C LEU A 57 3.89 -7.71 -5.25
N PHE A 58 4.20 -6.44 -5.50
CA PHE A 58 4.45 -5.94 -6.85
C PHE A 58 5.74 -6.52 -7.45
N GLU A 59 6.79 -6.67 -6.64
CA GLU A 59 8.06 -7.23 -7.06
C GLU A 59 7.94 -8.64 -7.71
N PRO A 60 7.33 -9.66 -7.06
CA PRO A 60 7.18 -10.98 -7.68
C PRO A 60 6.26 -10.99 -8.90
N LEU A 61 5.25 -10.12 -8.95
CA LEU A 61 4.40 -9.96 -10.15
C LEU A 61 5.21 -9.47 -11.35
N LEU A 62 6.05 -8.46 -11.13
CA LEU A 62 6.92 -7.91 -12.17
C LEU A 62 7.94 -8.95 -12.64
N MET A 63 8.55 -9.69 -11.70
CA MET A 63 9.47 -10.78 -12.01
C MET A 63 8.80 -11.90 -12.82
N THR A 64 7.58 -12.29 -12.47
CA THR A 64 6.80 -13.30 -13.20
C THR A 64 6.49 -12.83 -14.61
N PHE A 65 6.09 -11.55 -14.77
CA PHE A 65 5.80 -10.97 -16.07
C PHE A 65 7.04 -10.93 -16.98
N ILE A 66 8.19 -10.49 -16.45
CA ILE A 66 9.46 -10.50 -17.18
C ILE A 66 9.84 -11.93 -17.59
N GLY A 67 9.73 -12.90 -16.67
CA GLY A 67 10.04 -14.30 -16.97
C GLY A 67 9.17 -14.87 -18.09
N LEU A 68 7.86 -14.56 -18.08
CA LEU A 68 6.95 -14.99 -19.14
C LEU A 68 7.27 -14.33 -20.48
N LEU A 69 7.60 -13.03 -20.48
CA LEU A 69 7.98 -12.30 -21.67
C LEU A 69 9.26 -12.87 -22.30
N ILE A 70 10.28 -13.15 -21.49
CA ILE A 70 11.52 -13.79 -21.95
C ILE A 70 11.23 -15.20 -22.46
N GLY A 71 10.44 -16.00 -21.74
CA GLY A 71 10.06 -17.34 -22.16
C GLY A 71 9.35 -17.36 -23.52
N LEU A 72 8.44 -16.40 -23.74
CA LEU A 72 7.76 -16.24 -25.03
C LEU A 72 8.74 -15.89 -26.15
N ILE A 73 9.66 -14.95 -25.93
CA ILE A 73 10.69 -14.58 -26.91
C ILE A 73 11.53 -15.80 -27.29
N VAL A 74 11.95 -16.59 -26.30
CA VAL A 74 12.74 -17.82 -26.53
C VAL A 74 11.97 -18.80 -27.42
N ILE A 75 10.69 -19.05 -27.12
CA ILE A 75 9.84 -19.95 -27.93
C ILE A 75 9.75 -19.44 -29.36
N LEU A 76 9.49 -18.15 -29.56
CA LEU A 76 9.40 -17.53 -30.89
C LEU A 76 10.73 -17.61 -31.66
N MET A 77 11.87 -17.55 -30.97
CA MET A 77 13.18 -17.71 -31.60
C MET A 77 13.49 -19.15 -32.02
N TYR A 78 13.05 -20.15 -31.25
CA TYR A 78 13.30 -21.56 -31.56
C TYR A 78 12.34 -22.16 -32.58
N MET A 79 11.07 -21.71 -32.61
CA MET A 79 10.07 -22.18 -33.57
C MET A 79 10.56 -22.19 -35.04
N PRO A 80 11.11 -21.10 -35.61
CA PRO A 80 11.58 -21.10 -37.00
C PRO A 80 12.76 -22.05 -37.22
N ILE A 81 13.60 -22.28 -36.20
CA ILE A 81 14.70 -23.25 -36.29
C ILE A 81 14.15 -24.67 -36.43
N PHE A 82 13.10 -25.02 -35.67
CA PHE A 82 12.42 -26.31 -35.80
C PHE A 82 11.75 -26.49 -37.17
N GLU A 83 11.09 -25.45 -37.68
CA GLU A 83 10.49 -25.46 -39.02
C GLU A 83 11.55 -25.70 -40.10
N LEU A 84 12.69 -24.99 -40.04
CA LEU A 84 13.81 -25.18 -40.97
C LEU A 84 14.38 -26.60 -40.88
N ALA A 85 14.58 -27.13 -39.66
CA ALA A 85 15.07 -28.50 -39.48
C ALA A 85 14.11 -29.55 -40.06
N SER A 86 12.79 -29.34 -39.93
CA SER A 86 11.78 -30.24 -40.50
C SER A 86 11.71 -30.17 -42.04
N SER A 87 12.03 -29.02 -42.63
CA SER A 87 12.01 -28.82 -44.10
C SER A 87 13.20 -29.46 -44.83
N ILE A 88 14.27 -29.81 -44.11
CA ILE A 88 15.50 -30.40 -44.67
C ILE A 88 15.42 -31.94 -44.69
N HIS A 89 14.42 -32.54 -44.03
CA HIS A 89 14.18 -33.98 -44.03
C HIS A 89 13.10 -34.39 -45.04
#